data_AF-A0A2N6FFQ3-F1
#
_entry.id   AF-A0A2N6FFQ3-F1
#
_cell.length_a   1.000
_cell.length_b   1.000
_cell.length_c   1.000
_cell.angle_alpha   90.00
_cell.angle_beta   90.00
_cell.angle_gamma   90.00
#
_symmetry.space_group_name_H-M   'P 1'
#
loop_
_entity.id
_entity.type
_entity.pdbx_description
1 polymer ?
#
loop_
_entity_poly.entity_id
_entity_poly.type
_entity_poly.pdbx_seq_one_letter_code
_entity_poly.pdbx_strand_id
1 'polypeptide(L)' 'TLRRKEHDMNKGEHDKICKAGNRGKMRNVEHQITHQRGTVLLCSEDGFDLSADGEKSHWATQNTELKKSNQVDG' A
#
# COMPACT_ATOMS: atom_id res chain seq x y z
N THR A 1 -22.52 3.86 -23.85
CA THR A 1 -21.55 2.87 -23.33
C THR A 1 -20.73 3.52 -22.23
N LEU A 2 -21.12 3.31 -20.97
CA LEU A 2 -20.42 3.87 -19.80
C LEU A 2 -19.01 3.27 -19.77
N ARG A 3 -17.99 4.11 -20.04
CA ARG A 3 -16.58 3.72 -19.97
C ARG A 3 -16.28 3.37 -18.52
N ARG A 4 -16.09 2.09 -18.23
CA ARG A 4 -15.53 1.58 -16.97
C ARG A 4 -14.25 2.35 -16.69
N LYS A 5 -14.32 3.23 -15.69
CA LYS A 5 -13.19 3.97 -15.10
C LYS A 5 -12.70 3.20 -13.87
N GLU A 6 -12.67 1.88 -13.99
CA GLU A 6 -12.25 0.94 -12.97
C GLU A 6 -11.10 0.14 -13.58
N HIS A 7 -10.03 -0.09 -12.83
CA HIS A 7 -8.85 -0.90 -13.19
C HIS A 7 -7.59 -0.24 -13.79
N ASP A 8 -7.36 1.06 -13.63
CA ASP A 8 -5.99 1.62 -13.82
C ASP A 8 -5.35 2.16 -12.52
N MET A 9 -6.12 2.19 -11.42
CA MET A 9 -5.63 2.66 -10.11
C MET A 9 -4.54 1.74 -9.52
N ASN A 10 -4.50 0.45 -9.88
CA ASN A 10 -3.78 -0.55 -9.09
C ASN A 10 -2.27 -0.63 -9.39
N LYS A 11 -1.87 -0.46 -10.66
CA LYS A 11 -0.45 -0.58 -11.04
C LYS A 11 0.37 0.65 -10.62
N GLY A 12 -0.21 1.83 -10.77
CA GLY A 12 0.44 3.09 -10.42
C GLY A 12 0.64 3.27 -8.92
N GLU A 13 -0.29 2.79 -8.09
CA GLU A 13 -0.13 2.85 -6.64
C GLU A 13 0.92 1.84 -6.16
N HIS A 14 0.87 0.58 -6.62
CA HIS A 14 1.86 -0.44 -6.27
C HIS A 14 3.30 0.03 -6.50
N ASP A 15 3.59 0.53 -7.71
CA ASP A 15 4.91 1.02 -8.07
C ASP A 15 5.37 2.18 -7.16
N LYS A 16 4.46 3.07 -6.74
CA LYS A 16 4.78 4.16 -5.80
C LYS A 16 5.11 3.62 -4.40
N ILE A 17 4.32 2.66 -3.89
CA ILE A 17 4.58 2.05 -2.57
C ILE A 17 5.96 1.38 -2.59
N CYS A 18 6.25 0.61 -3.64
CA CYS A 18 7.49 -0.13 -3.77
C CYS A 18 8.71 0.76 -3.98
N LYS A 19 8.61 1.79 -4.84
CA LYS A 19 9.68 2.78 -4.98
C LYS A 19 9.95 3.54 -3.69
N ALA A 20 8.94 3.76 -2.85
CA ALA A 20 9.13 4.42 -1.55
C ALA A 20 9.81 3.49 -0.54
N GLY A 21 9.37 2.22 -0.44
CA GLY A 21 10.00 1.21 0.42
C GLY A 21 11.48 1.00 0.07
N ASN A 22 11.79 0.91 -1.22
CA ASN A 22 13.17 0.73 -1.70
C ASN A 22 14.08 1.96 -1.45
N ARG A 23 13.49 3.14 -1.19
CA ARG A 23 14.23 4.35 -0.78
C ARG A 23 14.44 4.43 0.74
N GLY A 24 14.16 3.36 1.47
CA GLY A 24 14.27 3.32 2.94
C GLY A 24 13.17 4.12 3.66
N LYS A 25 12.14 4.59 2.94
CA LYS A 25 10.99 5.25 3.55
C LYS A 25 9.96 4.18 3.90
N MET A 26 9.92 3.77 5.17
CA MET A 26 8.83 2.94 5.69
C MET A 26 7.49 3.59 5.35
N ARG A 27 6.62 2.85 4.68
CA ARG A 27 5.27 3.32 4.33
C ARG A 27 4.25 2.54 5.13
N ASN A 28 3.43 3.31 5.84
CA ASN A 28 2.22 2.79 6.44
C ASN A 28 1.13 2.72 5.37
N VAL A 29 0.58 1.54 5.21
CA VAL A 29 -0.55 1.26 4.34
C VAL A 29 -1.74 0.83 5.19
N GLU A 30 -2.94 1.00 4.65
CA GLU A 30 -4.18 0.59 5.30
C GLU A 30 -4.87 -0.47 4.45
N HIS A 31 -5.33 -1.54 5.08
CA HIS A 31 -6.11 -2.57 4.43
C HIS A 31 -7.55 -2.07 4.28
N GLN A 32 -8.06 -2.00 3.06
CA GLN A 32 -9.35 -1.37 2.77
C GLN A 32 -10.55 -2.11 3.36
N ILE A 33 -10.41 -3.41 3.61
CA ILE A 33 -11.50 -4.26 4.12
C ILE A 33 -11.50 -4.29 5.65
N THR A 34 -10.34 -4.55 6.25
CA THR A 34 -10.22 -4.72 7.70
C THR A 34 -9.87 -3.41 8.41
N HIS A 35 -9.56 -2.34 7.67
CA HIS A 35 -9.06 -1.07 8.18
C HIS A 35 -7.80 -1.21 9.06
N GLN A 36 -7.09 -2.34 8.96
CA GLN A 36 -5.85 -2.55 9.66
C GLN A 36 -4.73 -1.73 9.02
N ARG A 37 -3.76 -1.33 9.84
CA ARG A 37 -2.59 -0.58 9.37
C ARG A 37 -1.36 -1.45 9.44
N GLY A 38 -0.57 -1.38 8.38
CA GLY A 38 0.64 -2.18 8.23
C GLY A 38 1.80 -1.34 7.73
N THR A 39 3.01 -1.66 8.15
CA THR A 39 4.23 -1.09 7.59
C THR A 39 4.80 -2.03 6.55
N VAL A 40 4.88 -1.57 5.30
CA VAL A 40 5.43 -2.37 4.20
C VAL A 40 6.91 -2.66 4.43
N LEU A 41 7.26 -3.94 4.44
CA LEU A 41 8.61 -4.44 4.58
C LEU A 41 9.20 -4.77 3.21
N LEU A 42 8.43 -5.48 2.39
CA LEU A 42 8.81 -5.97 1.08
C LEU A 42 7.65 -5.83 0.11
N CYS A 43 7.98 -5.59 -1.15
CA CYS A 43 7.02 -5.61 -2.24
C CYS A 43 7.13 -6.92 -3.00
N SER A 44 5.98 -7.51 -3.27
CA SER A 44 5.81 -8.70 -4.10
C SER A 44 5.02 -8.33 -5.36
N GLU A 45 5.04 -9.17 -6.40
CA GLU A 45 4.36 -8.85 -7.67
C GLU A 45 2.84 -8.68 -7.51
N ASP A 46 2.22 -9.40 -6.57
CA ASP A 46 0.76 -9.37 -6.35
C ASP A 46 0.34 -8.45 -5.17
N GLY A 47 1.28 -8.04 -4.32
CA GLY A 47 0.96 -7.38 -3.06
C GLY A 47 2.15 -6.91 -2.25
N PHE A 48 1.94 -6.80 -0.94
CA PHE A 48 2.90 -6.26 0.01
C PHE A 48 3.04 -7.18 1.21
N ASP A 49 4.29 -7.54 1.51
CA ASP A 49 4.65 -8.19 2.75
C ASP A 49 4.94 -7.08 3.77
N LEU A 50 4.13 -7.04 4.82
CA LEU A 50 4.10 -5.94 5.78
C LEU A 50 3.98 -6.46 7.20
N SER A 51 4.30 -5.59 8.16
CA SER A 51 4.01 -5.86 9.57
C SER A 51 2.78 -5.08 10.01
N ALA A 52 1.74 -5.77 10.45
CA ALA A 52 0.54 -5.19 11.06
C ALA A 52 0.43 -5.70 12.49
N ASP A 53 0.30 -4.79 13.46
CA ASP A 53 0.22 -5.11 14.90
C ASP A 53 1.37 -5.99 15.46
N GLY A 54 2.56 -5.91 14.84
CA GLY A 54 3.72 -6.73 15.22
C GLY A 54 3.75 -8.12 14.58
N GLU A 55 2.71 -8.50 13.82
CA GLU A 55 2.67 -9.72 13.05
C GLU A 55 3.03 -9.45 11.59
N LYS A 56 3.67 -10.43 10.93
CA LYS A 56 3.92 -10.36 9.48
C LYS A 56 2.68 -10.84 8.75
N SER A 57 2.19 -10.02 7.82
CA SER A 57 1.03 -10.31 7.00
C SER A 57 1.32 -9.96 5.54
N HIS A 58 0.64 -10.64 4.63
CA HIS A 58 0.70 -10.36 3.21
C HIS A 58 -0.64 -9.78 2.75
N TRP A 59 -0.65 -8.57 2.20
CA TRP A 59 -1.86 -7.92 1.68
C TRP A 59 -1.79 -7.74 0.18
N ALA A 60 -2.85 -8.14 -0.52
CA ALA A 60 -2.97 -7.92 -1.95
C ALA A 60 -3.04 -6.43 -2.26
N THR A 61 -2.45 -6.04 -3.39
CA THR A 61 -2.43 -4.63 -3.85
C THR A 61 -3.83 -4.03 -3.90
N GLN A 62 -4.80 -4.83 -4.36
CA GLN A 62 -6.19 -4.43 -4.54
C GLN A 62 -6.89 -4.04 -3.24
N ASN A 63 -6.42 -4.57 -2.11
CA ASN A 63 -7.00 -4.33 -0.79
C ASN A 63 -6.14 -3.38 0.05
N THR A 64 -5.16 -2.70 -0.55
CA THR A 64 -4.16 -1.92 0.18
C THR A 64 -4.10 -0.50 -0.37
N GLU A 65 -4.28 0.49 0.51
CA GLU A 65 -4.14 1.90 0.16
C GLU A 65 -2.99 2.57 0.92
N LEU A 66 -2.29 3.48 0.25
CA LEU A 66 -1.22 4.23 0.87
C LEU A 66 -1.83 5.34 1.74
N LYS A 67 -1.78 5.16 3.06
CA LYS A 67 -2.09 6.24 4.00
C LYS A 67 -1.04 7.32 3.79
N LYS A 68 -1.45 8.45 3.20
CA LYS A 68 -0.67 9.68 3.29
C LYS A 68 -0.55 9.99 4.78
N SER A 69 0.61 9.69 5.36
CA SER A 69 1.02 10.36 6.59
C SER A 69 0.94 11.84 6.24
N ASN A 70 0.01 12.58 6.88
CA ASN A 70 -0.02 14.03 6.74
C ASN A 70 1.40 14.50 7.03
N GLN A 71 2.08 14.93 5.98
CA GLN A 71 3.32 15.64 6.07
C GLN A 71 2.94 16.94 6.78
N VAL A 72 3.11 16.97 8.09
CA VAL A 72 3.18 18.22 8.83
C VAL A 72 4.50 18.85 8.39
N ASP A 73 4.39 19.66 7.34
CA ASP A 73 5.37 20.70 7.03
C ASP A 73 5.35 21.66 8.22
N GLY A 74 6.44 21.69 8.97
CA GLY A 74 6.66 22.54 10.13
C GLY A 74 8.09 23.00 10.13
#